data_AF-A0A7D9EEH9-F1
#
_entry.id   AF-A0A7D9EEH9-F1
#
_cell.length_a   1.000
_cell.length_b   1.000
_cell.length_c   1.000
_cell.angle_alpha   90.00
_cell.angle_beta   90.00
_cell.angle_gamma   90.00
#
_symmetry.space_group_name_H-M   'P 1'
#
loop_
_entity.id
_entity.type
_entity.pdbx_description
1 polymer ?
#
loop_
_entity_poly.entity_id
_entity_poly.type
_entity_poly.pdbx_seq_one_letter_code
_entity_poly.pdbx_strand_id
1 'polypeptide(L)' 'MDALRQQAMINQFVNVAGCAVDQAKKLLQAGNWQFETALSLFFQEAAIPCHSQHSL' A
#
# COMPACT_ATOMS: atom_id res chain seq x y z
N MET A 1 -8.00 20.76 -0.45
CA MET A 1 -7.00 20.45 0.59
C MET A 1 -6.60 18.96 0.57
N ASP A 2 -7.52 18.05 0.27
CA ASP A 2 -7.24 16.60 0.20
C ASP A 2 -6.16 16.16 -0.79
N ALA A 3 -6.10 16.77 -1.98
CA ALA A 3 -5.12 16.41 -3.00
C ALA A 3 -3.66 16.54 -2.53
N LEU A 4 -3.38 17.53 -1.67
CA LEU A 4 -2.02 17.77 -1.15
C LEU A 4 -1.65 16.72 -0.10
N ARG A 5 -2.61 16.32 0.75
CA ARG A 5 -2.44 15.24 1.73
C ARG A 5 -2.21 13.90 1.04
N GLN A 6 -3.02 13.60 0.03
CA GLN A 6 -2.88 12.41 -0.81
C GLN A 6 -1.50 12.35 -1.47
N GLN A 7 -1.07 13.45 -2.07
CA GLN A 7 0.23 13.54 -2.75
C GLN A 7 1.40 13.44 -1.76
N ALA A 8 1.30 14.05 -0.58
CA ALA A 8 2.29 13.92 0.49
C ALA A 8 2.40 12.47 0.99
N MET A 9 1.29 11.75 1.12
CA MET A 9 1.33 10.34 1.49
C MET A 9 1.95 9.46 0.41
N ILE A 10 1.64 9.71 -0.87
CA ILE A 10 2.28 8.99 -1.98
C ILE A 10 3.78 9.20 -1.93
N ASN A 11 4.24 10.44 -1.76
CA ASN A 11 5.66 10.75 -1.65
C ASN A 11 6.31 10.07 -0.42
N GLN A 12 5.64 10.08 0.74
CA GLN A 12 6.14 9.34 1.90
C GLN A 12 6.23 7.84 1.62
N PHE A 13 5.24 7.26 0.96
CA PHE A 13 5.21 5.83 0.68
C PHE A 13 6.34 5.45 -0.28
N VAL A 14 6.53 6.23 -1.35
CA VAL A 14 7.65 6.08 -2.29
C VAL A 14 9.00 6.20 -1.57
N ASN A 15 9.14 7.18 -0.67
CA ASN A 15 10.38 7.41 0.05
C ASN A 15 10.72 6.28 1.05
N VAL A 16 9.70 5.70 1.70
CA VAL A 16 9.89 4.62 2.70
C VAL A 16 10.01 3.25 2.03
N ALA A 17 9.12 2.93 1.10
CA ALA A 17 9.06 1.62 0.43
C ALA A 17 9.97 1.53 -0.80
N GLY A 18 10.50 2.66 -1.30
CA GLY A 18 11.37 2.69 -2.48
C GLY A 18 10.68 2.30 -3.78
N CYS A 19 9.35 2.36 -3.84
CA CYS A 19 8.55 1.91 -4.98
C CYS A 19 8.13 3.06 -5.90
N ALA A 20 7.62 2.74 -7.10
CA ALA A 20 7.17 3.76 -8.05
C ALA A 20 5.94 4.52 -7.51
N VAL A 21 5.84 5.81 -7.88
CA VAL A 21 4.71 6.69 -7.52
C VAL A 21 3.35 6.09 -7.89
N ASP A 22 3.24 5.47 -9.07
CA ASP A 22 2.00 4.81 -9.51
C ASP A 22 1.62 3.62 -8.61
N GLN A 23 2.62 2.86 -8.16
CA GLN A 23 2.41 1.71 -7.29
C GLN A 23 2.02 2.15 -5.88
N ALA A 24 2.74 3.13 -5.32
CA ALA A 24 2.41 3.76 -4.06
C ALA A 24 0.97 4.31 -4.06
N LYS A 25 0.54 4.97 -5.15
CA LYS A 25 -0.82 5.46 -5.30
C LYS A 25 -1.85 4.32 -5.27
N LYS A 26 -1.64 3.25 -6.03
CA LYS A 26 -2.56 2.10 -6.04
C LYS A 26 -2.68 1.44 -4.67
N LEU A 27 -1.57 1.25 -3.97
CA LEU A 27 -1.55 0.67 -2.62
C LEU A 27 -2.25 1.55 -1.60
N LEU A 28 -1.98 2.86 -1.63
CA LEU A 28 -2.67 3.82 -0.79
C LEU A 28 -4.17 3.86 -1.10
N GLN A 29 -4.58 3.81 -2.37
CA GLN A 29 -6.00 3.73 -2.74
C GLN A 29 -6.66 2.43 -2.26
N ALA A 30 -5.99 1.28 -2.42
CA ALA A 30 -6.47 -0.02 -1.93
C ALA A 30 -6.59 -0.05 -0.40
N GLY A 31 -5.65 0.61 0.31
CA GLY A 31 -5.65 0.77 1.75
C GLY A 31 -6.52 1.92 2.27
N ASN A 32 -7.44 2.49 1.48
CA ASN A 32 -8.29 3.63 1.89
C ASN A 32 -7.51 4.86 2.39
N TRP A 33 -6.36 5.12 1.79
CA TRP A 33 -5.41 6.17 2.21
C TRP A 33 -4.90 5.99 3.65
N GLN A 34 -4.88 4.74 4.15
CA GLN A 34 -4.25 4.38 5.41
C GLN A 34 -2.83 3.89 5.13
N PHE A 35 -1.84 4.62 5.66
CA PHE A 35 -0.42 4.36 5.38
C PHE A 35 0.03 2.98 5.88
N GLU A 36 -0.31 2.62 7.12
CA GLU A 36 -0.01 1.32 7.72
C GLU A 36 -0.66 0.16 6.95
N THR A 37 -1.93 0.32 6.54
CA THR A 37 -2.64 -0.69 5.74
C THR A 37 -2.01 -0.87 4.37
N ALA A 38 -1.64 0.22 3.70
CA ALA A 38 -0.97 0.15 2.40
C ALA A 38 0.42 -0.48 2.50
N LEU A 39 1.16 -0.22 3.58
CA LEU A 39 2.45 -0.87 3.87
C LEU A 39 2.27 -2.36 4.11
N SER A 40 1.29 -2.73 4.93
CA SER A 40 0.95 -4.14 5.18
C SER A 40 0.60 -4.85 3.87
N LEU A 41 -0.26 -4.26 3.02
CA LEU A 41 -0.59 -4.76 1.68
C LEU A 41 0.65 -4.93 0.80
N PHE A 42 1.53 -3.93 0.76
CA PHE A 42 2.76 -3.99 -0.03
C PHE A 42 3.68 -5.14 0.40
N PHE A 43 3.87 -5.31 1.72
CA PHE A 43 4.67 -6.41 2.25
C PHE A 43 3.96 -7.76 2.13
N GLN A 44 2.64 -7.79 2.16
CA GLN A 44 1.83 -9.00 2.03
C GLN A 44 1.67 -9.44 0.56
N GLU A 45 1.74 -8.54 -0.41
CA GLU A 45 1.90 -8.91 -1.83
C GLU A 45 3.29 -9.51 -2.10
N ALA A 46 4.33 -9.03 -1.41
CA ALA A 46 5.66 -9.62 -1.47
C ALA A 46 5.74 -10.98 -0.74
N ALA A 47 4.94 -11.18 0.31
CA ALA A 47 4.81 -12.43 1.04
C ALA A 47 3.71 -13.29 0.41
N ILE A 48 4.12 -14.20 -0.50
CA ILE A 48 3.29 -15.22 -1.16
C ILE A 48 2.02 -15.56 -0.36
N PRO A 49 0.82 -15.53 -0.96
CA PRO A 49 -0.41 -15.83 -0.25
C PRO A 49 -0.39 -17.28 0.24
N CYS A 50 -0.02 -17.48 1.50
CA CYS A 50 -0.30 -18.70 2.23
C CYS A 50 -1.79 -18.70 2.64
N HIS A 51 -2.68 -18.57 1.66
CA HIS A 51 -4.08 -18.90 1.82
C HIS A 51 -4.29 -20.28 1.21
N SER A 52 -3.70 -21.28 1.87
CA SER A 52 -4.23 -22.63 1.80
C SER A 52 -5.61 -22.59 2.45
N GLN A 53 -6.62 -22.40 1.60
CA GLN A 53 -7.92 -23.07 1.66
C GLN A 53 -7.98 -24.14 2.76
N HIS A 54 -8.41 -23.76 3.96
CA HIS A 54 -8.97 -24.71 4.91
C HIS A 54 -10.48 -24.55 4.85
N SER A 55 -11.05 -25.12 3.78
CA SER A 55 -12.44 -25.55 3.80
C SER A 55 -12.51 -26.79 4.69
N LEU A 56 -13.04 -26.67 5.90
CA LEU A 56 -13.69 -27.74 6.66
C LEU A 56 -14.90 -27.18 7.39
#